data_AF-A0A2E3NDN2-F1
#
_entry.id   AF-A0A2E3NDN2-F1
#
_cell.length_a   1.000
_cell.length_b   1.000
_cell.length_c   1.000
_cell.angle_alpha   90.00
_cell.angle_beta   90.00
_cell.angle_gamma   90.00
#
_symmetry.space_group_name_H-M   'P 1'
#
loop_
_entity.id
_entity.type
_entity.pdbx_description
1 polymer ?
#
loop_
_entity_poly.entity_id
_entity_poly.type
_entity_poly.pdbx_seq_one_letter_code
_entity_poly.pdbx_strand_id
1 'polypeptide(L)'
;MLLSQNRHWRATRGKTAGDVVLSLEKEELPEDWRDFKDFRLDIPVDRWNRVVKHVRTDRKLFGGVVLEFANQEDQLPAVLGHDRLYGDLQRVVQDATSTLVESGALALAAVDLVPE
;
A
#
# COMPACT_ATOMS: atom_id res chain seq x y z
N MET A 1 -14.72 4.09 0.83
CA MET A 1 -14.76 3.55 2.22
C MET A 1 -13.33 3.57 2.77
N LEU A 2 -13.13 4.08 3.98
CA LEU A 2 -11.81 4.04 4.65
C LEU A 2 -11.49 2.60 5.09
N LEU A 3 -10.26 2.16 4.84
CA LEU A 3 -9.76 0.85 5.28
C LEU A 3 -8.80 1.01 6.46
N SER A 4 -7.83 1.92 6.34
CA SER A 4 -6.93 2.28 7.43
C SER A 4 -6.27 3.63 7.15
N GLN A 5 -5.74 4.27 8.18
CA GLN A 5 -5.00 5.52 8.04
C GLN A 5 -4.01 5.67 9.20
N ASN A 6 -2.87 6.28 8.90
CA ASN A 6 -1.96 6.82 9.90
C ASN A 6 -1.55 8.25 9.52
N ARG A 7 -0.46 8.75 10.11
CA ARG A 7 0.02 10.12 9.91
C ARG A 7 0.31 10.44 8.44
N HIS A 8 0.91 9.53 7.69
CA HIS A 8 1.39 9.82 6.34
C HIS A 8 0.60 9.09 5.25
N TRP A 9 -0.15 8.05 5.59
CA TRP A 9 -0.81 7.20 4.61
C TRP A 9 -2.27 6.99 4.94
N ARG A 10 -3.08 6.97 3.88
CA ARG A 10 -4.49 6.59 3.93
C ARG A 10 -4.75 5.48 2.92
N ALA A 11 -5.40 4.41 3.37
CA ALA A 11 -5.91 3.34 2.54
C ALA A 11 -7.44 3.45 2.43
N THR A 12 -7.95 3.49 1.20
CA THR A 12 -9.40 3.51 0.95
C THR A 12 -9.78 2.51 -0.13
N ARG A 13 -11.04 2.10 -0.14
CA ARG A 13 -11.65 1.46 -1.33
C ARG A 13 -11.76 2.52 -2.43
N GLY A 14 -11.34 2.14 -3.64
CA GLY A 14 -11.52 2.95 -4.84
C GLY A 14 -12.99 3.22 -5.15
N LYS A 15 -13.24 4.03 -6.19
CA LYS A 15 -14.61 4.34 -6.65
C LYS A 15 -15.35 3.06 -7.05
N THR A 16 -14.62 2.14 -7.64
CA THR A 16 -15.00 0.75 -7.88
C THR A 16 -14.57 -0.09 -6.68
N ALA A 17 -15.44 -1.01 -6.22
CA ALA A 17 -15.08 -1.99 -5.19
C ALA A 17 -13.98 -2.98 -5.62
N GLY A 18 -13.46 -2.85 -6.84
CA GLY A 18 -12.36 -3.64 -7.38
C GLY A 18 -10.96 -3.18 -6.92
N ASP A 19 -10.83 -1.98 -6.34
CA ASP A 19 -9.52 -1.36 -6.11
C ASP A 19 -9.33 -0.89 -4.66
N VAL A 20 -8.08 -0.87 -4.24
CA VAL A 20 -7.59 -0.26 -3.00
C VAL A 20 -6.65 0.88 -3.37
N VAL A 21 -6.93 2.07 -2.86
CA VAL A 21 -6.13 3.27 -3.09
C VAL A 21 -5.32 3.57 -1.84
N LEU A 22 -3.99 3.56 -1.97
CA LEU A 22 -3.06 4.01 -0.93
C LEU A 22 -2.57 5.40 -1.31
N SER A 23 -2.93 6.43 -0.54
CA SER A 23 -2.54 7.82 -0.79
C SER A 23 -1.59 8.34 0.28
N LEU A 24 -0.59 9.10 -0.14
CA LEU A 24 0.30 9.83 0.75
C LEU A 24 -0.38 11.15 1.18
N GLU A 25 -0.55 11.34 2.49
CA GLU A 25 -1.14 12.55 3.08
C GLU A 25 -0.09 13.66 3.13
N LYS A 26 -0.33 14.75 2.38
CA LYS A 26 0.64 15.84 2.20
C LYS A 26 0.80 16.76 3.40
N GLU A 27 -0.24 16.90 4.21
CA GLU A 27 -0.27 17.84 5.33
C GLU A 27 0.80 17.54 6.39
N GLU A 28 1.26 16.29 6.45
CA GLU A 28 2.21 15.79 7.43
C GLU A 28 3.60 15.50 6.83
N LEU A 29 3.83 15.85 5.55
CA LEU A 29 5.13 15.67 4.90
C LEU A 29 6.11 16.77 5.32
N PRO A 30 7.43 16.47 5.30
CA PRO A 30 8.46 17.48 5.50
C PRO A 30 8.33 18.64 4.51
N GLU A 31 8.73 19.84 4.91
CA GLU A 31 8.66 21.03 4.05
C GLU A 31 9.45 20.89 2.74
N ASP A 32 10.48 20.05 2.70
CA ASP A 32 11.28 19.76 1.51
C ASP A 32 10.50 18.96 0.44
N TRP A 33 9.29 18.49 0.79
CA TRP A 33 8.39 17.74 -0.07
C TRP A 33 7.22 18.61 -0.55
N ARG A 34 7.35 19.94 -0.49
CA ARG A 34 6.31 20.87 -0.98
C ARG A 34 5.97 20.66 -2.46
N ASP A 35 6.95 20.28 -3.27
CA ASP A 35 6.75 20.02 -4.71
C ASP A 35 6.27 18.59 -5.00
N PHE A 36 6.09 17.76 -3.97
CA PHE A 36 5.62 16.40 -4.14
C PHE A 36 4.17 16.40 -4.64
N LYS A 37 3.93 15.66 -5.72
CA LYS A 37 2.60 15.57 -6.32
C LYS A 37 1.73 14.65 -5.48
N ASP A 38 0.43 14.59 -5.80
CA ASP A 38 -0.50 13.68 -5.13
C ASP A 38 -0.09 12.24 -5.47
N PHE A 39 0.71 11.63 -4.59
CA PHE A 39 1.18 10.27 -4.76
C PHE A 39 0.09 9.30 -4.31
N ARG A 40 -0.27 8.36 -5.19
CA ARG A 40 -1.18 7.26 -4.89
C ARG A 40 -0.76 5.97 -5.59
N LEU A 41 -1.09 4.85 -4.94
CA LEU A 41 -1.07 3.52 -5.54
C LEU A 41 -2.53 3.07 -5.72
N ASP A 42 -2.94 2.83 -6.96
CA ASP A 42 -4.24 2.28 -7.29
C ASP A 42 -4.09 0.77 -7.53
N ILE A 43 -4.34 -0.03 -6.49
CA ILE A 43 -4.03 -1.47 -6.48
C ILE A 43 -5.33 -2.28 -6.65
N PRO A 44 -5.46 -3.09 -7.72
CA PRO A 44 -6.56 -4.04 -7.84
C PRO A 44 -6.56 -5.05 -6.68
N VAL A 45 -7.75 -5.35 -6.15
CA VAL A 45 -7.92 -6.23 -4.98
C VAL A 45 -7.39 -7.63 -5.25
N ASP A 46 -7.53 -8.14 -6.48
CA ASP A 46 -7.00 -9.43 -6.93
C ASP A 46 -5.46 -9.47 -6.99
N ARG A 47 -4.81 -8.30 -6.98
CA ARG A 47 -3.34 -8.14 -6.89
C ARG A 47 -2.85 -7.80 -5.49
N TRP A 48 -3.76 -7.59 -4.52
CA TRP A 48 -3.41 -7.19 -3.16
C TRP A 48 -2.45 -8.17 -2.46
N ASN A 49 -2.57 -9.47 -2.74
CA ASN A 49 -1.68 -10.49 -2.17
C ASN A 49 -0.20 -10.24 -2.51
N ARG A 50 0.12 -9.69 -3.70
CA ARG A 50 1.49 -9.34 -4.10
C ARG A 50 2.03 -8.20 -3.23
N VAL A 51 1.20 -7.20 -2.95
CA VAL A 51 1.55 -6.07 -2.10
C VAL A 51 1.86 -6.57 -0.68
N VAL A 52 0.96 -7.34 -0.07
CA VAL A 52 1.15 -7.88 1.29
C VAL A 52 2.40 -8.77 1.38
N LYS A 53 2.65 -9.62 0.38
CA LYS A 53 3.83 -10.50 0.34
C LYS A 53 5.15 -9.73 0.36
N HIS A 54 5.21 -8.61 -0.36
CA HIS A 54 6.46 -7.88 -0.57
C HIS A 54 6.67 -6.69 0.37
N VAL A 55 5.60 -6.10 0.91
CA VAL A 55 5.69 -4.87 1.73
C VAL A 55 6.55 -5.06 2.98
N ARG A 56 6.66 -6.29 3.51
CA ARG A 56 7.45 -6.60 4.73
C ARG A 56 8.80 -7.27 4.46
N THR A 57 9.10 -7.66 3.22
CA THR A 57 10.29 -8.46 2.91
C THR A 57 11.42 -7.61 2.39
N ASP A 58 11.26 -7.02 1.20
CA ASP A 58 12.29 -6.25 0.52
C ASP A 58 11.69 -5.03 -0.18
N ARG A 59 12.28 -3.86 0.09
CA ARG A 59 11.82 -2.57 -0.41
C ARG A 59 11.96 -2.43 -1.93
N LYS A 60 12.99 -3.03 -2.53
CA LYS A 60 13.20 -2.99 -3.99
C LYS A 60 12.19 -3.88 -4.69
N LEU A 61 11.95 -5.10 -4.17
CA LEU A 61 10.91 -5.99 -4.69
C LEU A 61 9.53 -5.36 -4.55
N PHE A 62 9.24 -4.77 -3.38
CA PHE A 62 8.01 -4.02 -3.19
C PHE A 62 7.85 -2.89 -4.20
N GLY A 63 8.91 -2.08 -4.39
CA GLY A 63 8.94 -1.02 -5.39
C GLY A 63 8.66 -1.52 -6.80
N GLY A 64 9.27 -2.64 -7.22
CA GLY A 64 8.99 -3.25 -8.51
C GLY A 64 7.54 -3.73 -8.66
N VAL A 65 6.93 -4.25 -7.58
CA VAL A 65 5.53 -4.70 -7.58
C VAL A 65 4.56 -3.53 -7.67
N VAL A 66 4.81 -2.43 -6.96
CA VAL A 66 3.87 -1.31 -6.90
C VAL A 66 4.11 -0.25 -7.97
N LEU A 67 5.18 -0.37 -8.76
CA LEU A 67 5.46 0.54 -9.86
C LEU A 67 4.31 0.62 -10.85
N GLU A 68 3.74 -0.54 -11.24
CA GLU A 68 2.59 -0.61 -12.16
C GLU A 68 1.29 -0.01 -11.60
N PHE A 69 1.24 0.29 -10.30
CA PHE A 69 0.06 0.87 -9.63
C PHE A 69 0.24 2.34 -9.27
N ALA A 70 1.46 2.89 -9.41
CA ALA A 70 1.77 4.24 -9.00
C ALA A 70 1.30 5.27 -10.03
N ASN A 71 0.57 6.29 -9.60
CA ASN A 71 0.19 7.38 -10.48
C ASN A 71 1.34 8.38 -10.75
N GLN A 72 2.41 8.34 -9.94
CA GLN A 72 3.62 9.15 -10.05
C GLN A 72 4.84 8.23 -9.83
N GLU A 73 5.16 7.43 -10.85
CA GLU A 73 6.24 6.44 -10.82
C GLU A 73 7.61 7.07 -10.49
N ASP A 74 7.86 8.29 -10.96
CA ASP A 74 9.06 9.09 -10.72
C ASP A 74 9.28 9.41 -9.23
N GLN A 75 8.20 9.49 -8.45
CA GLN A 75 8.23 9.78 -7.01
C GLN A 75 8.38 8.52 -6.15
N LEU A 76 8.12 7.34 -6.70
CA LEU A 76 8.15 6.08 -5.95
C LEU A 76 9.49 5.80 -5.25
N PRO A 77 10.67 6.01 -5.89
CA PRO A 77 11.95 5.78 -5.21
C PRO A 77 12.15 6.67 -3.99
N ALA A 78 11.70 7.93 -4.05
CA ALA A 78 11.81 8.87 -2.93
C ALA A 78 10.86 8.47 -1.78
N VAL A 79 9.60 8.12 -2.10
CA VAL A 79 8.61 7.66 -1.11
C VAL A 79 9.09 6.41 -0.39
N LEU A 80 9.50 5.38 -1.13
CA LEU A 80 9.93 4.12 -0.55
C LEU A 80 11.30 4.25 0.11
N GLY A 81 12.18 5.10 -0.40
CA GLY A 81 13.50 5.38 0.17
C GLY A 81 13.43 6.00 1.56
N HIS A 82 12.33 6.66 1.91
CA HIS A 82 12.15 7.30 3.21
C HIS A 82 11.67 6.31 4.27
N ASP A 83 12.53 5.95 5.23
CA ASP A 83 12.27 4.90 6.21
C ASP A 83 10.97 5.07 7.00
N ARG A 84 10.68 6.29 7.46
CA ARG A 84 9.44 6.57 8.19
C ARG A 84 8.18 6.37 7.34
N LEU A 85 8.17 6.88 6.10
CA LEU A 85 7.04 6.71 5.19
C LEU A 85 6.85 5.24 4.84
N TYR A 86 7.94 4.51 4.60
CA TYR A 86 7.86 3.09 4.29
C TYR A 86 7.38 2.24 5.48
N GLY A 87 7.86 2.52 6.70
CA GLY A 87 7.39 1.85 7.90
C GLY A 87 5.91 2.14 8.20
N ASP A 88 5.47 3.36 7.94
CA ASP A 88 4.06 3.73 8.07
C ASP A 88 3.18 3.09 6.97
N LEU A 89 3.70 2.97 5.75
CA LEU A 89 3.03 2.24 4.67
C LEU A 89 2.84 0.77 5.03
N GLN A 90 3.86 0.11 5.60
CA GLN A 90 3.78 -1.27 6.05
C GLN A 90 2.62 -1.50 7.03
N ARG A 91 2.48 -0.61 8.03
CA ARG A 91 1.38 -0.67 9.01
C ARG A 91 0.02 -0.47 8.34
N VAL A 92 -0.11 0.55 7.48
CA VAL A 92 -1.36 0.83 6.78
C VAL A 92 -1.79 -0.33 5.88
N VAL A 93 -0.85 -0.97 5.17
CA VAL A 93 -1.13 -2.16 4.36
C VAL A 93 -1.58 -3.33 5.24
N GLN A 94 -0.95 -3.54 6.40
CA GLN A 94 -1.35 -4.59 7.33
C GLN A 94 -2.78 -4.35 7.85
N ASP A 95 -3.07 -3.16 8.35
CA ASP A 95 -4.38 -2.81 8.91
C ASP A 95 -5.48 -2.86 7.84
N ALA A 96 -5.20 -2.33 6.65
CA ALA A 96 -6.12 -2.41 5.52
C ALA A 96 -6.41 -3.87 5.11
N THR A 97 -5.40 -4.74 5.18
CA THR A 97 -5.59 -6.17 4.90
C THR A 97 -6.55 -6.81 5.90
N SER A 98 -6.39 -6.52 7.19
CA SER A 98 -7.33 -7.01 8.22
C SER A 98 -8.76 -6.53 7.94
N THR A 99 -8.96 -5.25 7.66
CA THR A 99 -10.28 -4.69 7.34
C THR A 99 -10.89 -5.31 6.08
N LEU A 100 -10.09 -5.56 5.04
CA LEU A 100 -10.56 -6.21 3.82
C LEU A 100 -10.98 -7.67 4.05
N VAL A 101 -10.31 -8.38 4.94
CA VAL A 101 -10.70 -9.74 5.35
C VAL A 101 -11.99 -9.70 6.17
N GLU A 102 -12.07 -8.81 7.16
CA GLU A 102 -13.26 -8.63 8.01
C GLU A 102 -14.49 -8.23 7.19
N SER A 103 -14.33 -7.43 6.14
CA SER A 103 -15.42 -7.03 5.25
C SER A 103 -15.77 -8.08 4.19
N GLY A 104 -15.07 -9.22 4.17
CA GLY A 104 -15.23 -10.28 3.15
C GLY A 104 -14.77 -9.89 1.75
N ALA A 105 -14.04 -8.78 1.58
CA ALA A 105 -13.46 -8.38 0.30
C ALA A 105 -12.21 -9.21 -0.05
N LEU A 106 -11.53 -9.73 0.99
CA LEU A 106 -10.49 -10.74 0.88
C LEU A 106 -10.90 -11.96 1.71
N ALA A 107 -10.42 -13.13 1.31
CA ALA A 107 -10.57 -14.36 2.07
C ALA A 107 -9.18 -14.93 2.39
N LEU A 108 -9.03 -15.49 3.59
CA LEU A 108 -7.85 -16.25 3.96
C LEU A 108 -8.05 -17.70 3.54
N ALA A 109 -7.07 -18.25 2.82
CA ALA A 109 -7.01 -19.67 2.49
C ALA A 109 -5.80 -20.29 3.18
N ALA A 110 -6.02 -21.39 3.90
CA ALA A 110 -4.92 -22.22 4.38
C ALA A 110 -4.25 -22.88 3.19
N VAL A 111 -2.92 -22.76 3.11
CA VAL A 111 -2.11 -23.52 2.16
C VAL A 111 -1.42 -24.60 2.97
N ASP A 112 -1.82 -25.85 2.76
CA ASP A 112 -1.12 -27.00 3.32
C ASP A 112 0.28 -27.04 2.68
N LEU A 113 1.29 -26.62 3.43
CA LEU A 113 2.68 -26.78 3.05
C LEU A 113 3.03 -28.25 3.24
N VAL A 114 2.86 -29.05 2.18
CA VAL A 114 3.41 -30.40 2.16
C VAL A 114 4.93 -30.28 2.22
N PRO A 115 5.61 -30.83 3.25
CA PRO A 115 7.07 -30.83 3.29
C PRO A 115 7.59 -31.68 2.13
N GLU A 116 8.50 -31.12 1.31
CA GLU A 116 9.33 -31.89 0.37
C GLU A 116 10.40 -32.71 1.13
#